data_AF-A0A0D3FY82-F1
#
_entry.id   AF-A0A0D3FY82-F1
#
_cell.length_a   1.000
_cell.length_b   1.000
_cell.length_c   1.000
_cell.angle_alpha   90.00
_cell.angle_beta   90.00
_cell.angle_gamma   90.00
#
_symmetry.space_group_name_H-M   'P 1'
#
loop_
_entity.id
_entity.type
_entity.pdbx_description
1 polymer ?
#
loop_
_entity_poly.entity_id
_entity_poly.type
_entity_poly.pdbx_seq_one_letter_code
_entity_poly.pdbx_strand_id
1 'polypeptide(L)'
;MGAEIATFICGRAGVCALGAVVAKHAGDEAGVAHYLSAFKEIKIHSKSPDELLYGRAGYLWACTFLNKHLGDNTIPPTTTDTVMRDIIRDVRTLSTIGCPLMYEWYGEKYWGAAHGLSGIMHVLLDMDLTKDDTECVKGTLRYMIQNRFPSGNYPVTEEDKHDRLVHWCHGAPGISLTLAKASQVFPEERFLEAIAEAAEVVWNRGLLKRVGICHGVSGNAYTFLALFRLTKKKEHLYRAKAFACFLLDRAKQLIADGIMHSGDEPYSLFEGQLGMAYLFLDMINPLDSRFPGYEL
;
A
#
# COMPACT_ATOMS: atom_id res chain seq x y z
N MET A 1 6.63 -7.79 27.86
CA MET A 1 7.47 -7.60 26.65
C MET A 1 6.53 -7.68 25.46
N GLY A 2 6.30 -6.56 24.79
CA GLY A 2 5.45 -6.53 23.60
C GLY A 2 6.06 -7.38 22.49
N ALA A 3 5.22 -8.06 21.72
CA ALA A 3 5.70 -8.79 20.55
C ALA A 3 6.42 -7.82 19.60
N GLU A 4 7.58 -8.24 19.08
CA GLU A 4 8.35 -7.45 18.11
C GLU A 4 7.52 -7.27 16.82
N ILE A 5 7.49 -6.05 16.27
CA ILE A 5 6.76 -5.75 15.03
C ILE A 5 7.55 -6.34 13.86
N ALA A 6 6.89 -7.17 13.05
CA ALA A 6 7.52 -8.00 12.04
C ALA A 6 7.26 -7.53 10.59
N THR A 7 6.85 -6.28 10.36
CA THR A 7 6.46 -5.78 9.04
C THR A 7 7.54 -4.97 8.35
N PHE A 8 7.38 -4.74 7.04
CA PHE A 8 8.30 -3.88 6.30
C PHE A 8 8.25 -2.40 6.76
N ILE A 9 7.05 -1.84 6.94
CA ILE A 9 6.90 -0.41 7.19
C ILE A 9 7.23 -0.04 8.64
N CYS A 10 6.82 -0.86 9.61
CA CYS A 10 6.91 -0.51 11.03
C CYS A 10 7.83 -1.43 11.84
N GLY A 11 8.48 -2.42 11.21
CA GLY A 11 9.10 -3.53 11.93
C GLY A 11 10.51 -3.90 11.47
N ARG A 12 11.06 -4.92 12.15
CA ARG A 12 12.42 -5.43 11.89
C ARG A 12 12.55 -6.03 10.49
N ALA A 13 11.46 -6.52 9.90
CA ALA A 13 11.48 -7.05 8.54
C ALA A 13 11.88 -5.99 7.52
N GLY A 14 11.47 -4.72 7.70
CA GLY A 14 11.91 -3.61 6.84
C GLY A 14 13.40 -3.34 6.92
N VAL A 15 13.94 -3.30 8.15
CA VAL A 15 15.37 -3.10 8.40
C VAL A 15 16.20 -4.19 7.72
N CYS A 16 15.85 -5.46 7.95
CA CYS A 16 16.57 -6.58 7.36
C CYS A 16 16.41 -6.64 5.84
N ALA A 17 15.19 -6.43 5.32
CA ALA A 17 14.92 -6.53 3.89
C ALA A 17 15.65 -5.44 3.09
N LEU A 18 15.55 -4.18 3.54
CA LEU A 18 16.24 -3.07 2.89
C LEU A 18 17.76 -3.19 3.03
N GLY A 19 18.25 -3.59 4.22
CA GLY A 19 19.68 -3.82 4.46
C GLY A 19 20.27 -4.85 3.50
N ALA A 20 19.58 -5.98 3.29
CA ALA A 20 20.03 -7.01 2.36
C ALA A 20 20.09 -6.51 0.90
N VAL A 21 19.09 -5.74 0.45
CA VAL A 21 19.06 -5.18 -0.91
C VAL A 21 20.14 -4.12 -1.11
N VAL A 22 20.36 -3.23 -0.14
CA VAL A 22 21.44 -2.25 -0.17
C VAL A 22 22.81 -2.94 -0.21
N ALA A 23 23.03 -3.97 0.61
CA ALA A 23 24.27 -4.75 0.61
C ALA A 23 24.52 -5.42 -0.76
N LYS A 24 23.49 -5.99 -1.39
CA LYS A 24 23.60 -6.54 -2.75
C LYS A 24 24.02 -5.48 -3.76
N HIS A 25 23.43 -4.29 -3.72
CA HIS A 25 23.82 -3.19 -4.63
C HIS A 25 25.24 -2.66 -4.36
N ALA A 26 25.75 -2.81 -3.14
CA ALA A 26 27.13 -2.47 -2.79
C ALA A 26 28.15 -3.58 -3.11
N GLY A 27 27.71 -4.77 -3.53
CA GLY A 27 28.57 -5.94 -3.71
C GLY A 27 29.07 -6.57 -2.40
N ASP A 28 28.38 -6.32 -1.28
CA ASP A 28 28.71 -6.84 0.05
C ASP A 28 27.94 -8.14 0.35
N GLU A 29 28.50 -9.27 -0.10
CA GLU A 29 27.91 -10.60 0.11
C GLU A 29 27.80 -10.98 1.59
N ALA A 30 28.72 -10.51 2.44
CA ALA A 30 28.67 -10.76 3.88
C ALA A 30 27.50 -10.00 4.53
N GLY A 31 27.29 -8.75 4.12
CA GLY A 31 26.12 -7.95 4.51
C GLY A 31 24.80 -8.59 4.07
N VAL A 32 24.71 -9.09 2.83
CA VAL A 32 23.52 -9.82 2.35
C VAL A 32 23.23 -11.02 3.25
N ALA A 33 24.23 -11.85 3.53
CA ALA A 33 24.07 -13.02 4.38
C ALA A 33 23.66 -12.64 5.81
N HIS A 34 24.25 -11.59 6.37
CA HIS A 34 23.93 -11.08 7.71
C HIS A 34 22.46 -10.66 7.82
N TYR A 35 21.99 -9.80 6.92
CA TYR A 35 20.62 -9.31 6.95
C TYR A 35 19.59 -10.41 6.65
N LEU A 36 19.89 -11.33 5.73
CA LEU A 36 19.02 -12.47 5.47
C LEU A 36 18.95 -13.43 6.66
N SER A 37 20.05 -13.65 7.37
CA SER A 37 20.05 -14.42 8.62
C SER A 37 19.15 -13.76 9.66
N ALA A 38 19.31 -12.45 9.86
CA ALA A 38 18.48 -11.68 10.79
C ALA A 38 16.99 -11.65 10.38
N PHE A 39 16.68 -11.64 9.08
CA PHE A 39 15.31 -11.74 8.58
C PHE A 39 14.67 -13.09 8.93
N LYS A 40 15.40 -14.19 8.77
CA LYS A 40 14.92 -15.56 9.05
C LYS A 40 14.65 -15.83 10.53
N GLU A 41 15.19 -15.01 11.43
CA GLU A 41 14.90 -15.08 12.87
C GLU A 41 13.56 -14.46 13.25
N ILE A 42 12.96 -13.65 12.37
CA ILE A 42 11.70 -12.96 12.62
C ILE A 42 10.57 -14.01 12.73
N LYS A 43 9.84 -13.96 13.85
CA LYS A 43 8.71 -14.85 14.10
C LYS A 43 7.40 -14.11 13.87
N ILE A 44 6.63 -14.58 12.89
CA ILE A 44 5.22 -14.21 12.72
C ILE A 44 4.36 -15.22 13.47
N HIS A 45 3.49 -14.72 14.35
CA HIS A 45 2.60 -15.55 15.14
C HIS A 45 1.23 -15.69 14.47
N SER A 46 0.56 -16.81 14.69
CA SER A 46 -0.83 -17.02 14.21
C SER A 46 -1.84 -16.05 14.82
N LYS A 47 -1.48 -15.34 15.89
CA LYS A 47 -2.30 -14.29 16.53
C LYS A 47 -1.93 -12.88 16.07
N SER A 48 -0.94 -12.73 15.20
CA SER A 48 -0.62 -11.43 14.61
C SER A 48 -1.81 -10.94 13.78
N PRO A 49 -2.07 -9.62 13.71
CA PRO A 49 -3.06 -9.08 12.79
C PRO A 49 -2.71 -9.42 11.34
N ASP A 50 -3.62 -9.19 10.40
CA ASP A 50 -3.38 -9.46 8.97
C ASP A 50 -3.02 -8.23 8.16
N GLU A 51 -3.22 -7.04 8.69
CA GLU A 51 -3.01 -5.80 7.92
C GLU A 51 -1.54 -5.47 7.63
N LEU A 52 -1.33 -4.39 6.89
CA LEU A 52 -0.05 -4.09 6.27
C LEU A 52 0.98 -3.49 7.26
N LEU A 53 0.55 -2.68 8.22
CA LEU A 53 1.50 -1.95 9.05
C LEU A 53 2.06 -2.80 10.20
N TYR A 54 1.28 -3.71 10.77
CA TYR A 54 1.65 -4.50 11.94
C TYR A 54 1.41 -6.01 11.78
N GLY A 55 0.79 -6.41 10.66
CA GLY A 55 0.31 -7.76 10.45
C GLY A 55 1.08 -8.62 9.45
N ARG A 56 0.50 -9.80 9.21
CA ARG A 56 1.03 -10.84 8.33
C ARG A 56 1.19 -10.36 6.89
N ALA A 57 0.28 -9.52 6.37
CA ALA A 57 0.44 -8.94 5.03
C ALA A 57 1.69 -8.06 4.95
N GLY A 58 1.99 -7.27 5.98
CA GLY A 58 3.20 -6.44 6.03
C GLY A 58 4.51 -7.23 6.05
N TYR A 59 4.51 -8.40 6.70
CA TYR A 59 5.65 -9.34 6.64
C TYR A 59 5.74 -10.02 5.27
N LEU A 60 4.62 -10.49 4.75
CA LEU A 60 4.57 -11.17 3.45
C LEU A 60 5.01 -10.22 2.32
N TRP A 61 4.66 -8.94 2.39
CA TRP A 61 5.18 -7.91 1.48
C TRP A 61 6.71 -7.81 1.55
N ALA A 62 7.30 -7.86 2.74
CA ALA A 62 8.77 -7.86 2.90
C ALA A 62 9.42 -9.09 2.26
N CYS A 63 8.77 -10.26 2.35
CA CYS A 63 9.23 -11.47 1.68
C CYS A 63 9.22 -11.31 0.15
N THR A 64 8.13 -10.77 -0.41
CA THR A 64 8.02 -10.51 -1.85
C THR A 64 9.04 -9.48 -2.32
N PHE A 65 9.27 -8.42 -1.53
CA PHE A 65 10.33 -7.43 -1.80
C PHE A 65 11.71 -8.09 -1.89
N LEU A 66 12.06 -8.95 -0.93
CA LEU A 66 13.32 -9.70 -0.95
C LEU A 66 13.44 -10.58 -2.19
N ASN A 67 12.40 -11.35 -2.52
CA ASN A 67 12.40 -12.22 -3.70
C ASN A 67 12.56 -11.41 -4.99
N LYS A 68 11.87 -10.28 -5.12
CA LYS A 68 11.97 -9.40 -6.29
C LYS A 68 13.38 -8.85 -6.50
N HIS A 69 14.05 -8.42 -5.44
CA HIS A 69 15.33 -7.72 -5.54
C HIS A 69 16.56 -8.63 -5.42
N LEU A 70 16.47 -9.72 -4.66
CA LEU A 70 17.58 -10.64 -4.45
C LEU A 70 17.53 -11.84 -5.39
N GLY A 71 16.33 -12.23 -5.84
CA GLY A 71 16.07 -13.34 -6.75
C GLY A 71 14.97 -14.26 -6.23
N ASP A 72 14.28 -14.93 -7.14
CA ASP A 72 13.20 -15.85 -6.79
C ASP A 72 13.65 -16.89 -5.75
N ASN A 73 12.76 -17.23 -4.83
CA ASN A 73 13.00 -18.17 -3.73
C ASN A 73 14.08 -17.76 -2.70
N THR A 74 14.49 -16.48 -2.66
CA THR A 74 15.33 -15.98 -1.54
C THR A 74 14.68 -16.24 -0.19
N ILE A 75 13.38 -15.94 -0.09
CA ILE A 75 12.46 -16.47 0.90
C ILE A 75 11.66 -17.58 0.23
N PRO A 76 11.68 -18.82 0.77
CA PRO A 76 11.11 -19.97 0.10
C PRO A 76 9.57 -19.94 0.10
N PRO A 77 8.93 -20.53 -0.93
CA PRO A 77 7.47 -20.67 -1.00
C PRO A 77 6.86 -21.32 0.23
N THR A 78 7.56 -22.27 0.86
CA THR A 78 7.12 -22.90 2.11
C THR A 78 6.84 -21.91 3.24
N THR A 79 7.58 -20.79 3.28
CA THR A 79 7.33 -19.69 4.23
C THR A 79 6.20 -18.79 3.74
N THR A 80 6.25 -18.30 2.50
CA THR A 80 5.24 -17.34 1.98
C THR A 80 3.85 -17.97 1.89
N ASP A 81 3.74 -19.20 1.41
CA ASP A 81 2.46 -19.91 1.26
C ASP A 81 1.82 -20.22 2.61
N THR A 82 2.63 -20.48 3.63
CA THR A 82 2.12 -20.72 5.00
C THR A 82 1.50 -19.45 5.55
N VAL A 83 2.19 -18.31 5.44
CA VAL A 83 1.66 -17.01 5.87
C VAL A 83 0.43 -16.61 5.06
N MET A 84 0.47 -16.78 3.74
CA MET A 84 -0.68 -16.53 2.85
C MET A 84 -1.90 -17.35 3.25
N ARG A 85 -1.76 -18.66 3.46
CA ARG A 85 -2.87 -19.53 3.86
C ARG A 85 -3.45 -19.15 5.22
N ASP A 86 -2.60 -18.75 6.15
CA ASP A 86 -3.05 -18.24 7.45
C ASP A 86 -3.87 -16.95 7.32
N ILE A 87 -3.42 -16.00 6.49
CA ILE A 87 -4.18 -14.78 6.17
C ILE A 87 -5.53 -15.15 5.58
N ILE A 88 -5.56 -15.95 4.50
CA ILE A 88 -6.78 -16.34 3.78
C ILE A 88 -7.77 -17.04 4.70
N ARG A 89 -7.29 -17.99 5.53
CA ARG A 89 -8.13 -18.67 6.51
C ARG A 89 -8.81 -17.66 7.42
N ASP A 90 -8.04 -16.75 8.00
CA ASP A 90 -8.54 -15.85 9.03
C ASP A 90 -9.54 -14.85 8.42
N VAL A 91 -9.24 -14.25 7.26
CA VAL A 91 -10.17 -13.32 6.60
C VAL A 91 -11.42 -14.01 6.02
N ARG A 92 -11.37 -15.31 5.71
CA ARG A 92 -12.56 -16.10 5.32
C ARG A 92 -13.52 -16.33 6.48
N THR A 93 -13.01 -16.51 7.70
CA THR A 93 -13.87 -16.74 8.87
C THR A 93 -14.77 -15.53 9.18
N LEU A 94 -14.37 -14.34 8.75
CA LEU A 94 -15.10 -13.09 8.94
C LEU A 94 -16.00 -12.71 7.75
N SER A 95 -16.05 -13.54 6.70
CA SER A 95 -16.83 -13.27 5.49
C SER A 95 -18.27 -12.85 5.78
N THR A 96 -18.79 -11.94 4.96
CA THR A 96 -20.15 -11.41 5.11
C THR A 96 -20.97 -11.70 3.87
N ILE A 97 -22.27 -11.42 3.95
CA ILE A 97 -23.14 -11.46 2.77
C ILE A 97 -22.62 -10.42 1.76
N GLY A 98 -22.07 -10.91 0.64
CA GLY A 98 -21.56 -10.08 -0.45
C GLY A 98 -20.04 -9.83 -0.41
N CYS A 99 -19.36 -10.01 0.72
CA CYS A 99 -17.90 -9.86 0.82
C CYS A 99 -17.22 -11.19 1.18
N PRO A 100 -16.60 -11.90 0.22
CA PRO A 100 -16.01 -13.22 0.45
C PRO A 100 -14.87 -13.24 1.45
N LEU A 101 -14.07 -12.17 1.53
CA LEU A 101 -12.99 -12.00 2.51
C LEU A 101 -13.24 -10.73 3.30
N MET A 102 -13.17 -10.80 4.62
CA MET A 102 -13.37 -9.66 5.51
C MET A 102 -12.29 -9.62 6.58
N TYR A 103 -11.98 -8.43 7.10
CA TYR A 103 -10.93 -8.26 8.10
C TYR A 103 -11.38 -7.28 9.18
N GLU A 104 -10.92 -7.51 10.41
CA GLU A 104 -11.18 -6.66 11.56
C GLU A 104 -9.87 -6.35 12.31
N TRP A 105 -9.70 -5.09 12.70
CA TRP A 105 -8.58 -4.64 13.52
C TRP A 105 -9.09 -3.69 14.59
N TYR A 106 -8.77 -3.97 15.86
CA TYR A 106 -9.31 -3.25 17.02
C TYR A 106 -10.84 -3.11 17.05
N GLY A 107 -11.57 -4.16 16.63
CA GLY A 107 -13.04 -4.19 16.63
C GLY A 107 -13.69 -3.51 15.42
N GLU A 108 -12.89 -3.00 14.48
CA GLU A 108 -13.37 -2.24 13.33
C GLU A 108 -12.97 -2.93 12.02
N LYS A 109 -13.91 -2.99 11.07
CA LYS A 109 -13.72 -3.63 9.76
C LYS A 109 -13.12 -2.66 8.75
N TYR A 110 -11.82 -2.44 8.81
CA TYR A 110 -11.13 -1.45 7.98
C TYR A 110 -11.05 -1.85 6.50
N TRP A 111 -11.19 -0.85 5.62
CA TRP A 111 -11.10 -1.02 4.17
C TRP A 111 -9.79 -0.56 3.56
N GLY A 112 -9.14 0.43 4.17
CA GLY A 112 -8.00 1.15 3.59
C GLY A 112 -6.71 0.33 3.44
N ALA A 113 -5.69 0.92 2.81
CA ALA A 113 -4.45 0.23 2.47
C ALA A 113 -3.55 -0.09 3.69
N ALA A 114 -3.60 0.76 4.74
CA ALA A 114 -2.74 0.59 5.91
C ALA A 114 -3.24 -0.54 6.81
N HIS A 115 -4.49 -0.47 7.24
CA HIS A 115 -5.06 -1.33 8.29
C HIS A 115 -6.19 -2.25 7.81
N GLY A 116 -6.46 -2.30 6.51
CA GLY A 116 -7.71 -2.87 6.00
C GLY A 116 -7.58 -3.79 4.82
N LEU A 117 -8.74 -4.14 4.26
CA LEU A 117 -8.89 -5.06 3.15
C LEU A 117 -8.02 -4.71 1.93
N SER A 118 -7.95 -3.43 1.56
CA SER A 118 -7.12 -2.98 0.43
C SER A 118 -5.66 -3.38 0.58
N GLY A 119 -5.08 -3.25 1.78
CA GLY A 119 -3.71 -3.67 2.06
C GLY A 119 -3.51 -5.17 1.93
N ILE A 120 -4.44 -5.94 2.51
CA ILE A 120 -4.40 -7.40 2.47
C ILE A 120 -4.55 -7.90 1.03
N MET A 121 -5.57 -7.43 0.30
CA MET A 121 -5.79 -7.81 -1.10
C MET A 121 -4.60 -7.42 -1.97
N HIS A 122 -3.99 -6.25 -1.74
CA HIS A 122 -2.81 -5.82 -2.48
C HIS A 122 -1.67 -6.83 -2.38
N VAL A 123 -1.40 -7.36 -1.18
CA VAL A 123 -0.34 -8.35 -0.97
C VAL A 123 -0.72 -9.71 -1.55
N LEU A 124 -1.98 -10.15 -1.38
CA LEU A 124 -2.45 -11.43 -1.91
C LEU A 124 -2.40 -11.49 -3.45
N LEU A 125 -2.49 -10.35 -4.14
CA LEU A 125 -2.34 -10.26 -5.60
C LEU A 125 -0.93 -10.62 -6.11
N ASP A 126 0.09 -10.65 -5.25
CA ASP A 126 1.43 -11.14 -5.62
C ASP A 126 1.61 -12.66 -5.39
N MET A 127 0.62 -13.31 -4.79
CA MET A 127 0.75 -14.70 -4.35
C MET A 127 0.20 -15.69 -5.38
N ASP A 128 0.68 -16.94 -5.33
CA ASP A 128 0.12 -18.05 -6.09
C ASP A 128 -1.15 -18.57 -5.40
N LEU A 129 -2.27 -17.93 -5.73
CA LEU A 129 -3.58 -18.23 -5.17
C LEU A 129 -4.23 -19.42 -5.87
N THR A 130 -4.99 -20.23 -5.13
CA THR A 130 -5.87 -21.21 -5.77
C THR A 130 -6.95 -20.50 -6.60
N LYS A 131 -7.60 -21.24 -7.51
CA LYS A 131 -8.71 -20.68 -8.31
C LYS A 131 -9.82 -20.11 -7.42
N ASP A 132 -10.13 -20.79 -6.32
CA ASP A 132 -11.16 -20.38 -5.37
C ASP A 132 -10.73 -19.13 -4.58
N ASP A 133 -9.50 -19.10 -4.07
CA ASP A 133 -8.95 -17.92 -3.38
C ASP A 133 -8.91 -16.69 -4.31
N THR A 134 -8.55 -16.90 -5.58
CA THR A 134 -8.54 -15.86 -6.61
C THR A 134 -9.92 -15.24 -6.80
N GLU A 135 -10.97 -16.05 -6.90
CA GLU A 135 -12.34 -15.55 -7.05
C GLU A 135 -12.83 -14.87 -5.75
N CYS A 136 -12.41 -15.31 -4.57
CA CYS A 136 -12.67 -14.61 -3.32
C CYS A 136 -12.02 -13.22 -3.29
N VAL A 137 -10.75 -13.09 -3.71
CA VAL A 137 -10.04 -11.79 -3.79
C VAL A 137 -10.75 -10.86 -4.77
N LYS A 138 -11.09 -11.34 -5.98
CA LYS A 138 -11.86 -10.55 -6.96
C LYS A 138 -13.22 -10.12 -6.41
N GLY A 139 -13.96 -11.06 -5.81
CA GLY A 139 -15.27 -10.78 -5.21
C GLY A 139 -15.19 -9.71 -4.12
N THR A 140 -14.14 -9.74 -3.31
CA THR A 140 -13.88 -8.73 -2.26
C THR A 140 -13.59 -7.36 -2.86
N LEU A 141 -12.75 -7.27 -3.90
CA LEU A 141 -12.48 -6.01 -4.58
C LEU A 141 -13.74 -5.44 -5.27
N ARG A 142 -14.53 -6.31 -5.92
CA ARG A 142 -15.82 -5.93 -6.52
C ARG A 142 -16.80 -5.44 -5.46
N TYR A 143 -16.85 -6.09 -4.30
CA TYR A 143 -17.65 -5.64 -3.17
C TYR A 143 -17.28 -4.22 -2.74
N MET A 144 -15.99 -3.94 -2.53
CA MET A 144 -15.52 -2.60 -2.16
C MET A 144 -15.91 -1.57 -3.22
N ILE A 145 -15.75 -1.90 -4.50
CA ILE A 145 -16.13 -1.03 -5.62
C ILE A 145 -17.62 -0.70 -5.64
N GLN A 146 -18.48 -1.70 -5.38
CA GLN A 146 -19.94 -1.54 -5.39
C GLN A 146 -20.47 -0.74 -4.20
N ASN A 147 -19.78 -0.81 -3.06
CA ASN A 147 -20.22 -0.23 -1.79
C ASN A 147 -19.45 1.04 -1.39
N ARG A 148 -18.81 1.70 -2.35
CA ARG A 148 -18.20 3.03 -2.16
C ARG A 148 -19.27 4.11 -1.94
N PHE A 149 -18.87 5.27 -1.42
CA PHE A 149 -19.76 6.41 -1.26
C PHE A 149 -20.27 6.94 -2.61
N PRO A 150 -21.41 7.67 -2.62
CA PRO A 150 -21.92 8.32 -3.83
C PRO A 150 -20.91 9.27 -4.51
N SER A 151 -19.94 9.83 -3.77
CA SER A 151 -18.88 10.67 -4.33
C SER A 151 -17.83 9.89 -5.14
N GLY A 152 -17.83 8.55 -5.05
CA GLY A 152 -16.77 7.68 -5.54
C GLY A 152 -15.66 7.38 -4.53
N ASN A 153 -15.61 8.08 -3.39
CA ASN A 153 -14.64 7.79 -2.33
C ASN A 153 -15.05 6.54 -1.55
N TYR A 154 -14.13 6.01 -0.74
CA TYR A 154 -14.33 4.77 0.00
C TYR A 154 -14.41 5.01 1.52
N PRO A 155 -15.21 4.21 2.23
CA PRO A 155 -15.34 4.29 3.68
C PRO A 155 -14.04 3.89 4.39
N VAL A 156 -13.86 4.39 5.62
CA VAL A 156 -12.74 3.98 6.48
C VAL A 156 -12.95 2.56 6.99
N THR A 157 -14.15 2.29 7.48
CA THR A 157 -14.61 0.99 8.00
C THR A 157 -15.96 0.61 7.41
N GLU A 158 -16.36 -0.66 7.53
CA GLU A 158 -17.63 -1.19 6.98
C GLU A 158 -18.87 -0.36 7.35
N GLU A 159 -18.92 0.19 8.56
CA GLU A 159 -20.08 0.93 9.07
C GLU A 159 -19.96 2.45 8.90
N ASP A 160 -18.82 2.93 8.37
CA ASP A 160 -18.54 4.35 8.26
C ASP A 160 -19.44 5.03 7.20
N LYS A 161 -20.12 6.09 7.63
CA LYS A 161 -21.00 6.91 6.79
C LYS A 161 -20.39 8.29 6.47
N HIS A 162 -19.18 8.57 6.96
CA HIS A 162 -18.54 9.87 6.84
C HIS A 162 -17.53 9.89 5.69
N ASP A 163 -17.97 10.40 4.55
CA ASP A 163 -17.12 10.58 3.38
C ASP A 163 -16.13 11.75 3.56
N ARG A 164 -15.03 11.50 4.28
CA ARG A 164 -14.07 12.53 4.67
C ARG A 164 -12.64 12.26 4.21
N LEU A 165 -12.13 11.04 4.43
CA LEU A 165 -10.71 10.74 4.27
C LEU A 165 -10.38 10.39 2.82
N VAL A 166 -9.40 11.10 2.25
CA VAL A 166 -8.87 10.87 0.89
C VAL A 166 -7.37 10.66 1.03
N HIS A 167 -6.99 9.58 1.73
CA HIS A 167 -5.63 9.26 2.12
C HIS A 167 -5.20 7.90 1.56
N TRP A 168 -3.89 7.62 1.52
CA TRP A 168 -3.43 6.26 1.25
C TRP A 168 -3.88 5.29 2.35
N CYS A 169 -3.71 5.66 3.63
CA CYS A 169 -4.13 4.80 4.73
C CYS A 169 -5.64 4.50 4.71
N HIS A 170 -6.48 5.47 4.37
CA HIS A 170 -7.94 5.35 4.33
C HIS A 170 -8.56 6.22 3.22
N GLY A 171 -9.31 5.57 2.32
CA GLY A 171 -10.05 6.22 1.23
C GLY A 171 -9.53 5.86 -0.17
N ALA A 172 -9.98 6.63 -1.15
CA ALA A 172 -9.72 6.40 -2.57
C ALA A 172 -8.23 6.21 -2.93
N PRO A 173 -7.26 7.00 -2.41
CA PRO A 173 -5.86 6.84 -2.82
C PRO A 173 -5.31 5.43 -2.58
N GLY A 174 -5.46 4.87 -1.38
CA GLY A 174 -4.95 3.53 -1.07
C GLY A 174 -5.62 2.44 -1.91
N ILE A 175 -6.95 2.48 -1.97
CA ILE A 175 -7.75 1.50 -2.72
C ILE A 175 -7.45 1.57 -4.21
N SER A 176 -7.24 2.78 -4.76
CA SER A 176 -6.88 2.97 -6.16
C SER A 176 -5.59 2.23 -6.55
N LEU A 177 -4.60 2.18 -5.67
CA LEU A 177 -3.35 1.46 -5.91
C LEU A 177 -3.53 -0.06 -5.86
N THR A 178 -4.40 -0.57 -4.98
CA THR A 178 -4.81 -1.99 -5.02
C THR A 178 -5.53 -2.33 -6.33
N LEU A 179 -6.44 -1.46 -6.77
CA LEU A 179 -7.20 -1.66 -8.01
C LEU A 179 -6.30 -1.57 -9.25
N ALA A 180 -5.28 -0.70 -9.23
CA ALA A 180 -4.24 -0.69 -10.27
C ALA A 180 -3.62 -2.07 -10.42
N LYS A 181 -3.15 -2.64 -9.31
CA LYS A 181 -2.56 -3.98 -9.31
C LYS A 181 -3.54 -5.05 -9.76
N ALA A 182 -4.78 -5.00 -9.27
CA ALA A 182 -5.83 -5.92 -9.69
C ALA A 182 -6.08 -5.87 -11.20
N SER A 183 -6.04 -4.68 -11.82
CA SER A 183 -6.20 -4.53 -13.28
C SER A 183 -5.03 -5.08 -14.10
N GLN A 184 -3.86 -5.26 -13.49
CA GLN A 184 -2.69 -5.89 -14.13
C GLN A 184 -2.75 -7.42 -14.02
N VAL A 185 -3.25 -7.92 -12.88
CA VAL A 185 -3.34 -9.36 -12.59
C VAL A 185 -4.57 -9.98 -13.24
N PHE A 186 -5.70 -9.26 -13.27
CA PHE A 186 -6.98 -9.76 -13.78
C PHE A 186 -7.38 -9.02 -15.05
N PRO A 187 -7.76 -9.73 -16.13
CA PRO A 187 -8.23 -9.12 -17.37
C PRO A 187 -9.69 -8.65 -17.25
N GLU A 188 -9.98 -7.78 -16.28
CA GLU A 188 -11.30 -7.23 -16.00
C GLU A 188 -11.28 -5.71 -16.07
N GLU A 189 -11.94 -5.16 -17.08
CA GLU A 189 -11.99 -3.71 -17.33
C GLU A 189 -12.53 -2.92 -16.14
N ARG A 190 -13.43 -3.52 -15.35
CA ARG A 190 -14.03 -2.90 -14.17
C ARG A 190 -13.00 -2.39 -13.16
N PHE A 191 -11.87 -3.07 -13.00
CA PHE A 191 -10.82 -2.61 -12.09
C PHE A 191 -10.13 -1.35 -12.61
N LEU A 192 -9.87 -1.27 -13.92
CA LEU A 192 -9.29 -0.09 -14.57
C LEU A 192 -10.26 1.11 -14.54
N GLU A 193 -11.56 0.87 -14.74
CA GLU A 193 -12.58 1.91 -14.58
C GLU A 193 -12.64 2.42 -13.15
N ALA A 194 -12.60 1.51 -12.16
CA ALA A 194 -12.70 1.87 -10.76
C ALA A 194 -11.52 2.73 -10.27
N ILE A 195 -10.30 2.46 -10.75
CA ILE A 195 -9.17 3.35 -10.46
C ILE A 195 -9.32 4.71 -11.13
N ALA A 196 -9.85 4.79 -12.37
CA ALA A 196 -10.11 6.06 -13.03
C ALA A 196 -11.13 6.90 -12.25
N GLU A 197 -12.20 6.28 -11.76
CA GLU A 197 -13.20 6.91 -10.89
C GLU A 197 -12.59 7.38 -9.55
N ALA A 198 -11.77 6.54 -8.90
CA ALA A 198 -11.07 6.91 -7.68
C ALA A 198 -10.11 8.10 -7.90
N ALA A 199 -9.46 8.18 -9.06
CA ALA A 199 -8.58 9.29 -9.39
C ALA A 199 -9.34 10.62 -9.59
N GLU A 200 -10.61 10.60 -10.00
CA GLU A 200 -11.44 11.81 -9.99
C GLU A 200 -11.68 12.31 -8.56
N VAL A 201 -11.88 11.40 -7.59
CA VAL A 201 -11.96 11.78 -6.17
C VAL A 201 -10.65 12.43 -5.72
N VAL A 202 -9.51 11.81 -6.03
CA VAL A 202 -8.20 12.33 -5.65
C VAL A 202 -7.91 13.67 -6.33
N TRP A 203 -8.34 13.85 -7.58
CA TRP A 203 -8.15 15.11 -8.29
C TRP A 203 -8.92 16.26 -7.64
N ASN A 204 -10.18 16.01 -7.27
CA ASN A 204 -11.06 17.03 -6.71
C ASN A 204 -10.82 17.29 -5.21
N ARG A 205 -10.32 16.29 -4.45
CA ARG A 205 -10.28 16.32 -2.98
C ARG A 205 -8.93 15.93 -2.37
N GLY A 206 -7.97 15.49 -3.18
CA GLY A 206 -6.70 14.91 -2.72
C GLY A 206 -5.58 15.92 -2.46
N LEU A 207 -5.81 17.22 -2.67
CA LEU A 207 -4.85 18.27 -2.30
C LEU A 207 -4.96 18.60 -0.80
N LEU A 208 -4.45 17.68 0.02
CA LEU A 208 -4.59 17.71 1.47
C LEU A 208 -3.77 18.84 2.12
N LYS A 209 -4.17 19.24 3.32
CA LYS A 209 -3.38 20.13 4.19
C LYS A 209 -2.27 19.39 4.94
N ARG A 210 -1.62 18.41 4.30
CA ARG A 210 -0.55 17.59 4.86
C ARG A 210 0.43 17.20 3.76
N VAL A 211 1.73 17.15 4.08
CA VAL A 211 2.79 16.94 3.09
C VAL A 211 3.03 15.46 2.73
N GLY A 212 2.96 14.56 3.70
CA GLY A 212 3.53 13.21 3.62
C GLY A 212 2.90 12.20 2.64
N ILE A 213 3.37 10.96 2.76
CA ILE A 213 3.00 9.81 1.91
C ILE A 213 1.75 9.10 2.44
N CYS A 214 1.62 8.90 3.75
CA CYS A 214 0.52 8.14 4.34
C CYS A 214 -0.85 8.80 4.14
N HIS A 215 -0.89 10.12 4.28
CA HIS A 215 -2.12 10.92 4.26
C HIS A 215 -1.81 12.38 3.89
N GLY A 216 -0.99 12.58 2.87
CA GLY A 216 -0.62 13.91 2.36
C GLY A 216 -0.66 13.97 0.84
N VAL A 217 -0.36 15.16 0.32
CA VAL A 217 -0.33 15.42 -1.13
C VAL A 217 0.67 14.49 -1.83
N SER A 218 1.80 14.18 -1.18
CA SER A 218 2.84 13.35 -1.78
C SER A 218 2.34 11.93 -2.08
N GLY A 219 1.63 11.32 -1.13
CA GLY A 219 1.04 9.99 -1.31
C GLY A 219 -0.07 9.97 -2.35
N ASN A 220 -0.93 11.00 -2.34
CA ASN A 220 -2.06 11.08 -3.26
C ASN A 220 -1.64 11.23 -4.73
N ALA A 221 -0.46 11.80 -5.01
CA ALA A 221 0.07 11.88 -6.36
C ALA A 221 0.30 10.50 -7.00
N TYR A 222 0.57 9.46 -6.19
CA TYR A 222 0.81 8.10 -6.69
C TYR A 222 -0.41 7.47 -7.35
N THR A 223 -1.64 7.88 -7.02
CA THR A 223 -2.84 7.44 -7.74
C THR A 223 -2.75 7.78 -9.23
N PHE A 224 -2.29 8.99 -9.55
CA PHE A 224 -2.15 9.42 -10.94
C PHE A 224 -0.94 8.77 -11.62
N LEU A 225 0.15 8.56 -10.89
CA LEU A 225 1.30 7.81 -11.40
C LEU A 225 0.92 6.37 -11.75
N ALA A 226 0.17 5.69 -10.88
CA ALA A 226 -0.35 4.34 -11.15
C ALA A 226 -1.22 4.30 -12.41
N LEU A 227 -2.18 5.22 -12.55
CA LEU A 227 -2.97 5.34 -13.77
C LEU A 227 -2.14 5.64 -15.02
N PHE A 228 -1.14 6.50 -14.91
CA PHE A 228 -0.24 6.79 -16.01
C PHE A 228 0.55 5.54 -16.41
N ARG A 229 1.04 4.75 -15.45
CA ARG A 229 1.75 3.50 -15.74
C ARG A 229 0.86 2.50 -16.47
N LEU A 230 -0.41 2.39 -16.10
CA LEU A 230 -1.38 1.48 -16.73
C LEU A 230 -1.79 1.93 -18.14
N THR A 231 -2.13 3.21 -18.29
CA THR A 231 -2.85 3.70 -19.50
C THR A 231 -1.94 4.43 -20.48
N LYS A 232 -0.77 4.89 -20.03
CA LYS A 232 0.14 5.81 -20.74
C LYS A 232 -0.50 7.12 -21.19
N LYS A 233 -1.70 7.46 -20.70
CA LYS A 233 -2.39 8.72 -21.03
C LYS A 233 -1.72 9.88 -20.30
N LYS A 234 -1.22 10.86 -21.06
CA LYS A 234 -0.47 12.02 -20.55
C LYS A 234 -1.26 12.88 -19.55
N GLU A 235 -2.59 12.81 -19.59
CA GLU A 235 -3.46 13.49 -18.63
C GLU A 235 -3.16 13.07 -17.18
N HIS A 236 -2.99 11.77 -16.91
CA HIS A 236 -2.69 11.31 -15.56
C HIS A 236 -1.29 11.76 -15.12
N LEU A 237 -0.31 11.75 -16.03
CA LEU A 237 1.01 12.31 -15.74
C LEU A 237 0.94 13.82 -15.43
N TYR A 238 0.09 14.56 -16.13
CA TYR A 238 -0.14 15.97 -15.85
C TYR A 238 -0.72 16.18 -14.44
N ARG A 239 -1.68 15.35 -14.01
CA ARG A 239 -2.25 15.43 -12.65
C ARG A 239 -1.21 15.12 -11.57
N ALA A 240 -0.38 14.08 -11.76
CA ALA A 240 0.76 13.80 -10.87
C ALA A 240 1.73 14.98 -10.79
N LYS A 241 2.09 15.55 -11.96
CA LYS A 241 2.94 16.75 -12.06
C LYS A 241 2.32 17.95 -11.33
N ALA A 242 1.02 18.18 -11.46
CA ALA A 242 0.35 19.29 -10.79
C ALA A 242 0.46 19.19 -9.25
N PHE A 243 0.32 17.99 -8.69
CA PHE A 243 0.49 17.73 -7.25
C PHE A 243 1.95 17.97 -6.82
N ALA A 244 2.92 17.47 -7.59
CA ALA A 244 4.34 17.70 -7.33
C ALA A 244 4.73 19.19 -7.43
N CYS A 245 4.23 19.91 -8.43
CA CYS A 245 4.45 21.35 -8.58
C CYS A 245 3.82 22.15 -7.44
N PHE A 246 2.61 21.79 -7.00
CA PHE A 246 2.01 22.41 -5.82
C PHE A 246 2.88 22.25 -4.58
N LEU A 247 3.42 21.04 -4.35
CA LEU A 247 4.34 20.79 -3.24
C LEU A 247 5.61 21.65 -3.36
N LEU A 248 6.24 21.67 -4.54
CA LEU A 248 7.46 22.43 -4.79
C LEU A 248 7.27 23.94 -4.58
N ASP A 249 6.16 24.49 -5.07
CA ASP A 249 5.88 25.93 -5.03
C ASP A 249 5.33 26.39 -3.66
N ARG A 250 4.46 25.60 -3.04
CA ARG A 250 3.63 26.05 -1.91
C ARG A 250 3.98 25.40 -0.57
N ALA A 251 4.48 24.16 -0.54
CA ALA A 251 4.55 23.40 0.72
C ALA A 251 5.36 24.11 1.80
N LYS A 252 6.55 24.62 1.45
CA LYS A 252 7.42 25.33 2.41
C LYS A 252 6.71 26.50 3.09
N GLN A 253 6.04 27.35 2.30
CA GLN A 253 5.33 28.51 2.83
C GLN A 253 4.09 28.08 3.64
N LEU A 254 3.29 27.15 3.13
CA LEU A 254 2.09 26.67 3.83
C LEU A 254 2.41 25.97 5.15
N ILE A 255 3.56 25.29 5.25
CA ILE A 255 4.07 24.71 6.50
C ILE A 255 4.48 25.81 7.47
N ALA A 256 5.25 26.81 7.01
CA ALA A 256 5.67 27.93 7.84
C ALA A 256 4.47 28.74 8.39
N ASP A 257 3.41 28.87 7.60
CA ASP A 257 2.17 29.56 7.98
C ASP A 257 1.23 28.70 8.85
N GLY A 258 1.57 27.44 9.13
CA GLY A 258 0.73 26.51 9.89
C GLY A 258 -0.54 26.04 9.16
N ILE A 259 -0.64 26.28 7.86
CA ILE A 259 -1.80 25.88 7.02
C ILE A 259 -1.67 24.42 6.59
N MET A 260 -0.45 23.94 6.35
CA MET A 260 -0.14 22.56 5.97
C MET A 260 0.67 21.88 7.08
N HIS A 261 0.25 20.69 7.48
CA HIS A 261 0.98 19.89 8.46
C HIS A 261 2.22 19.24 7.84
N SER A 262 3.38 19.37 8.49
CA SER A 262 4.64 18.78 8.04
C SER A 262 4.83 17.30 8.42
N GLY A 263 3.87 16.71 9.14
CA GLY A 263 4.00 15.39 9.76
C GLY A 263 4.36 15.52 11.25
N ASP A 264 3.94 14.56 12.08
CA ASP A 264 4.30 14.55 13.51
C ASP A 264 5.80 14.30 13.65
N GLU A 265 6.35 13.43 12.78
CA GLU A 265 7.77 13.29 12.51
C GLU A 265 8.14 13.98 11.17
N PRO A 266 8.58 15.25 11.16
CA PRO A 266 8.61 16.09 9.96
C PRO A 266 9.57 15.66 8.86
N TYR A 267 10.50 14.77 9.19
CA TYR A 267 11.52 14.24 8.27
C TYR A 267 11.36 12.73 8.02
N SER A 268 10.28 12.12 8.52
CA SER A 268 9.98 10.71 8.26
C SER A 268 9.53 10.48 6.81
N LEU A 269 9.67 9.24 6.33
CA LEU A 269 9.24 8.84 5.00
C LEU A 269 7.71 8.91 4.84
N PHE A 270 6.97 8.40 5.82
CA PHE A 270 5.51 8.25 5.69
C PHE A 270 4.72 9.52 6.04
N GLU A 271 5.20 10.37 6.94
CA GLU A 271 4.45 11.57 7.36
C GLU A 271 5.10 12.87 6.89
N GLY A 272 6.43 12.84 6.77
CA GLY A 272 7.26 14.01 6.63
C GLY A 272 7.68 14.39 5.22
N GLN A 273 8.62 15.33 5.16
CA GLN A 273 9.20 15.87 3.95
C GLN A 273 10.08 14.88 3.19
N LEU A 274 10.58 13.81 3.84
CA LEU A 274 11.30 12.75 3.14
C LEU A 274 10.38 12.03 2.14
N GLY A 275 9.11 11.84 2.48
CA GLY A 275 8.10 11.32 1.55
C GLY A 275 7.85 12.23 0.34
N MET A 276 7.88 13.55 0.55
CA MET A 276 7.80 14.52 -0.55
C MET A 276 9.03 14.45 -1.46
N ALA A 277 10.24 14.35 -0.87
CA ALA A 277 11.46 14.17 -1.64
C ALA A 277 11.43 12.85 -2.45
N TYR A 278 10.92 11.77 -1.85
CA TYR A 278 10.75 10.48 -2.53
C TYR A 278 9.84 10.61 -3.77
N LEU A 279 8.69 11.28 -3.65
CA LEU A 279 7.84 11.57 -4.81
C LEU A 279 8.60 12.36 -5.89
N PHE A 280 9.37 13.38 -5.52
CA PHE A 280 10.11 14.17 -6.51
C PHE A 280 11.15 13.35 -7.28
N LEU A 281 11.82 12.41 -6.61
CA LEU A 281 12.73 11.48 -7.27
C LEU A 281 11.99 10.55 -8.22
N ASP A 282 10.84 10.00 -7.81
CA ASP A 282 10.00 9.15 -8.65
C ASP A 282 9.40 9.88 -9.86
N MET A 283 9.18 11.19 -9.76
CA MET A 283 8.71 12.03 -10.87
C MET A 283 9.77 12.19 -11.99
N ILE A 284 11.05 11.89 -11.73
CA ILE A 284 12.11 11.91 -12.76
C ILE A 284 11.86 10.80 -13.78
N ASN A 285 11.41 9.62 -13.33
CA ASN A 285 11.04 8.51 -14.19
C ASN A 285 9.64 7.96 -13.82
N PRO A 286 8.55 8.63 -14.25
CA PRO A 286 7.20 8.31 -13.82
C PRO A 286 6.73 6.89 -14.15
N LEU A 287 7.33 6.25 -15.16
CA LEU A 287 7.00 4.88 -15.53
C LEU A 287 7.52 3.85 -14.53
N ASP A 288 8.62 4.18 -13.84
CA ASP A 288 9.25 3.32 -12.85
C ASP A 288 8.84 3.68 -11.41
N SER A 289 8.12 4.80 -11.22
CA SER A 289 7.60 5.21 -9.90
C SER A 289 6.81 4.10 -9.20
N ARG A 290 6.95 3.98 -7.87
CA ARG A 290 6.23 3.02 -7.03
C ARG A 290 5.94 3.65 -5.67
N PHE A 291 4.71 3.53 -5.18
CA PHE A 291 4.40 3.98 -3.82
C PHE A 291 5.28 3.20 -2.81
N PRO A 292 6.09 3.89 -1.98
CA PRO A 292 7.08 3.24 -1.14
C PRO A 292 6.43 2.34 -0.08
N GLY A 293 6.90 1.09 0.02
CA GLY A 293 6.37 0.12 0.98
C GLY A 293 4.98 -0.43 0.63
N TYR A 294 4.47 -0.15 -0.59
CA TYR A 294 3.18 -0.67 -1.04
C TYR A 294 3.27 -1.29 -2.44
N GLU A 295 3.66 -0.52 -3.45
CA GLU A 295 3.80 -1.05 -4.81
C GLU A 295 5.20 -1.66 -5.00
N LEU A 296 5.27 -2.82 -5.66
CA LEU A 296 6.52 -3.48 -6.06
C LEU A 296 6.77 -3.27 -7.54
#